data_AF-A0A951DDF6-F1
#
_entry.id   AF-A0A951DDF6-F1
#
_cell.length_a   1.000
_cell.length_b   1.000
_cell.length_c   1.000
_cell.angle_alpha   90.00
_cell.angle_beta   90.00
_cell.angle_gamma   90.00
#
_symmetry.space_group_name_H-M   'P 1'
#
loop_
_entity.id
_entity.type
_entity.pdbx_description
1 polymer ?
#
loop_
_entity_poly.entity_id
_entity_poly.type
_entity_poly.pdbx_seq_one_letter_code
_entity_poly.pdbx_strand_id
1 'polypeptide(L)' 'QGDAGEFFKFIAHEEDRRRVCGFPAIYTMLQTLSLEHGQLLNYDQSFEKMTNSLVTFCAVKFS' A
#
# COMPACT_ATOMS: atom_id res chain seq x y z
N GLN A 1 10.92 7.56 -3.81
CA GLN A 1 10.15 8.75 -3.45
C GLN A 1 8.76 8.34 -3.04
N GLY A 2 8.26 8.89 -1.93
CA GLY A 2 6.85 8.79 -1.59
C GLY A 2 6.08 9.87 -2.34
N ASP A 3 5.43 9.52 -3.45
CA ASP A 3 4.59 10.45 -4.19
C ASP A 3 3.12 10.06 -3.99
N ALA A 4 2.39 10.87 -3.22
CA ALA A 4 0.97 10.64 -2.94
C ALA A 4 0.11 10.69 -4.21
N GLY A 5 0.45 11.55 -5.17
CA GLY A 5 -0.28 11.73 -6.42
C GLY A 5 -0.12 10.52 -7.35
N GLU A 6 1.11 10.02 -7.51
CA GLU A 6 1.37 8.81 -8.28
C GLU A 6 0.76 7.57 -7.61
N PHE A 7 0.80 7.49 -6.27
CA PHE A 7 0.11 6.43 -5.53
C PHE A 7 -1.41 6.46 -5.77
N PHE A 8 -2.04 7.64 -5.72
CA PHE A 8 -3.46 7.80 -6.03
C PHE A 8 -3.77 7.38 -7.47
N LYS A 9 -3.01 7.87 -8.45
CA LYS A 9 -3.18 7.53 -9.86
C LYS A 9 -3.07 6.04 -10.10
N PHE A 10 -2.13 5.38 -9.42
CA PHE A 10 -1.97 3.93 -9.50
C PHE A 10 -3.21 3.20 -9.01
N ILE A 11 -3.71 3.51 -7.80
CA ILE A 11 -4.91 2.89 -7.23
C ILE A 11 -6.15 3.15 -8.10
N ALA A 12 -6.30 4.39 -8.61
CA ALA A 12 -7.41 4.76 -9.49
C ALA A 12 -7.34 4.04 -10.84
N HIS A 13 -6.15 3.91 -11.42
CA HIS A 13 -5.94 3.21 -12.69
C HIS A 13 -6.28 1.72 -12.59
N GLU A 14 -6.02 1.09 -11.44
CA GLU A 14 -6.41 -0.31 -11.20
C GLU A 14 -7.79 -0.47 -10.55
N GLU A 15 -8.58 0.60 -10.45
CA GLU A 15 -9.94 0.61 -9.87
C GLU A 15 -10.00 -0.03 -8.46
N ASP A 16 -8.97 0.19 -7.64
CA ASP A 16 -8.81 -0.44 -6.32
C ASP A 16 -8.99 -1.97 -6.34
N ARG A 17 -8.57 -2.63 -7.43
CA ARG A 17 -8.70 -4.10 -7.58
C ARG A 17 -7.98 -4.87 -6.46
N ARG A 18 -6.93 -4.29 -5.88
CA ARG A 18 -6.17 -4.87 -4.76
C ARG A 18 -6.81 -4.66 -3.40
N ARG A 19 -7.87 -3.83 -3.31
CA ARG A 19 -8.64 -3.55 -2.09
C ARG A 19 -7.74 -3.14 -0.93
N VAL A 20 -6.93 -2.12 -1.14
CA VAL A 20 -5.94 -1.68 -0.15
C VAL A 20 -6.66 -1.00 1.01
N CYS A 21 -6.95 -1.75 2.08
CA CYS A 21 -7.73 -1.27 3.22
C CYS A 21 -7.14 -0.04 3.93
N GLY A 22 -5.82 0.14 3.84
CA GLY A 22 -5.10 1.28 4.43
C GLY A 22 -4.95 2.50 3.50
N PHE A 23 -5.54 2.50 2.31
CA PHE A 23 -5.32 3.54 1.30
C PHE A 23 -5.43 4.98 1.83
N PRO A 24 -6.49 5.39 2.57
CA PRO A 24 -6.61 6.77 3.05
C PRO A 24 -5.47 7.19 3.99
N ALA A 25 -5.03 6.27 4.86
CA ALA A 25 -3.94 6.52 5.79
C ALA A 25 -2.58 6.62 5.07
N ILE A 26 -2.33 5.72 4.11
CA ILE A 26 -1.10 5.72 3.31
C ILE A 26 -1.01 7.00 2.48
N TYR A 27 -2.08 7.36 1.78
CA TYR A 27 -2.14 8.60 0.99
C TYR A 27 -1.89 9.84 1.86
N THR A 28 -2.58 9.93 3.01
CA THR A 28 -2.40 11.05 3.94
C THR A 28 -0.96 11.14 4.45
N MET A 29 -0.34 10.01 4.80
CA MET A 29 1.05 9.96 5.24
C MET A 29 2.00 10.46 4.14
N LEU A 30 1.84 9.98 2.90
CA LEU A 30 2.64 10.42 1.75
C LEU A 30 2.45 11.91 1.43
N GLN A 31 1.24 12.45 1.63
CA GLN A 31 0.90 13.84 1.35
C GLN A 31 1.41 14.81 2.43
N THR A 32 1.46 14.37 3.69
CA THR A 32 1.74 15.24 4.85
C THR A 32 3.19 15.18 5.31
N LEU A 33 3.87 14.07 5.11
CA LEU A 33 5.25 13.89 5.53
C LEU A 33 6.20 14.10 4.35
N SER A 34 7.32 14.78 4.60
CA SER A 34 8.40 14.90 3.61
C SER A 34 9.22 13.61 3.56
N LEU A 35 8.75 12.61 2.80
CA LEU A 35 9.34 11.28 2.72
C LEU A 35 10.16 11.14 1.43
N GLU A 36 11.48 11.03 1.54
CA GLU A 36 12.36 11.00 0.37
C GLU A 36 12.53 9.58 -0.17
N HIS A 37 12.71 8.61 0.72
CA HIS A 37 12.99 7.22 0.36
C HIS A 37 12.10 6.25 1.12
N GLY A 38 11.59 5.24 0.40
CA GLY A 38 10.81 4.14 0.95
C GLY A 38 11.52 2.82 0.69
N GLN A 39 11.70 2.02 1.74
CA GLN A 39 12.32 0.69 1.67
C GLN A 39 11.29 -0.37 2.07
N LEU A 40 11.06 -1.33 1.17
CA LEU A 40 10.28 -2.54 1.47
C LEU A 40 11.08 -3.40 2.45
N LEU A 41 10.52 -3.62 3.65
CA LEU A 41 11.11 -4.47 4.67
C LEU A 41 10.57 -5.90 4.60
N ASN A 42 9.27 -6.04 4.33
CA ASN A 42 8.63 -7.34 4.20
C ASN A 42 7.41 -7.28 3.28
N TYR A 43 7.14 -8.38 2.58
CA TYR A 43 5.94 -8.60 1.79
C TYR A 43 5.54 -10.07 1.92
N ASP A 44 4.33 -10.32 2.38
CA ASP A 44 3.86 -11.68 2.68
C ASP A 44 2.35 -11.81 2.47
N GLN A 45 1.84 -13.04 2.53
CA GLN A 45 0.45 -13.37 2.25
C GLN A 45 -0.10 -14.37 3.26
N SER A 46 -1.33 -14.13 3.73
CA SER A 46 -2.11 -15.12 4.46
C SER A 46 -3.17 -15.71 3.54
N PHE A 47 -3.08 -17.02 3.31
CA PHE A 47 -4.04 -17.78 2.53
C PHE A 47 -4.96 -18.58 3.46
N GLU A 48 -6.26 -18.27 3.41
CA GLU A 48 -7.29 -19.03 4.11
C GLU A 48 -7.91 -20.05 3.17
N LYS A 49 -7.68 -21.33 3.45
CA LYS A 49 -8.07 -22.44 2.58
C LYS A 49 -9.57 -22.64 2.54
N MET A 50 -10.29 -22.45 3.66
CA MET A 50 -11.71 -22.77 3.73
C MET A 50 -12.58 -21.83 2.89
N THR A 51 -12.22 -20.55 2.85
CA THR A 51 -12.92 -19.51 2.08
C THR A 51 -12.27 -19.25 0.73
N ASN A 52 -11.14 -19.90 0.43
CA ASN A 52 -10.30 -19.64 -0.73
C ASN A 52 -9.97 -18.15 -0.89
N SER A 53 -9.63 -17.49 0.22
CA SER A 53 -9.33 -16.06 0.26
C SER A 53 -7.87 -15.80 0.58
N LEU A 54 -7.34 -14.70 0.06
CA LEU A 54 -5.95 -14.29 0.29
C LEU A 54 -5.91 -12.82 0.71
N VAL A 55 -5.13 -12.54 1.76
CA VAL A 55 -4.79 -11.18 2.19
C VAL A 55 -3.28 -11.02 2.10
N THR A 56 -2.84 -9.90 1.54
CA THR A 56 -1.41 -9.55 1.48
C THR A 56 -1.09 -8.53 2.56
N PHE A 57 0.10 -8.63 3.14
CA PHE A 57 0.66 -7.66 4.09
C PHE A 57 1.99 -7.15 3.58
N CYS A 58 2.29 -5.89 3.91
CA CYS A 58 3.53 -5.25 3.51
C CYS A 58 4.02 -4.35 4.65
N ALA A 59 5.33 -4.36 4.89
CA ALA A 59 6.01 -3.45 5.80
C ALA A 59 6.97 -2.57 4.99
N VAL A 60 6.81 -1.25 5.11
CA VAL A 60 7.66 -0.26 4.44
C VAL A 60 8.19 0.71 5.49
N LYS A 61 9.48 1.01 5.42
CA LYS A 61 10.12 2.08 6.17
C LYS A 61 10.31 3.29 5.25
N PHE A 62 10.05 4.48 5.76
CA PHE A 62 10.42 5.73 5.10
C PHE A 62 11.55 6.44 5.85
N SER A 63 12.41 7.15 5.11
CA SER A 63 13.48 8.01 5.62
C SER A 63 13.52 9.32 4.86
#